data_AF-A0A2A5D3I2-F1
#
_entry.id   AF-A0A2A5D3I2-F1
#
_cell.length_a   1.000
_cell.length_b   1.000
_cell.length_c   1.000
_cell.angle_alpha   90.00
_cell.angle_beta   90.00
_cell.angle_gamma   90.00
#
_symmetry.space_group_name_H-M   'P 1'
#
loop_
_entity.id
_entity.type
_entity.pdbx_description
1 polymer ?
#
loop_
_entity_poly.entity_id
_entity_poly.type
_entity_poly.pdbx_seq_one_letter_code
_entity_poly.pdbx_strand_id
1 'polypeptide(L)'
;MSLLVFIFCITVSNSLLQASTFTVLDKSGKPMASVMVMQSPVSGYTLDTSDKGYPPERKINHSNTVHTAFTDLDGKVTFNSYQDKKVRLRFRFPDHQDINIQLMGSEDKTLVLIPITDPLLLAESRPANTWLAALNIKNDAYLKKHYIMQCGFCHQQGSRFFRRPRSEESWDEIIYRMIGYGSRLHDEAQELLPKILADEYLRLYKNPQLIPKATPWHGDLKNTTITEWPIGDAFSQMHDLLYHSNGMVYVGDNIQDRLYEINPETAEYTLYKLKREASDKHGGLLGKRLSAFPKHDTFAGIHSLAESPIDGHIFITTSHQQRLVEFDPKSKTFTNYKMDDGYYPHTIRVDKKDRVWFTMALSNQIAMFNRKTKEFKMFDLPSRSFKESVTVSSMGSILTMMDWGVPLANWVSIDAQSTGLPLPYGIDITPDGNIWFARLHANTIGMIDGKTFAMKEFKTPFLGPRRLRSDSKGNLWIAAFPESMIVKFDPKKETFTNYPLPVKPLGSETPYSLNVDVKRDRVWVNGNASDALYRYDIDTATWSHFPLSKRVTFTRDVEFAPNGDVFVTNSSFPSWHIEDGQPTLIRVHTSEEK
;
A
#
# COMPACT_ATOMS: atom_id res chain seq x y z
N MET A 1 -45.59 21.83 -60.43
CA MET A 1 -44.51 21.98 -59.43
C MET A 1 -44.14 20.59 -58.95
N SER A 2 -43.11 19.99 -59.54
CA SER A 2 -42.57 18.68 -59.10
C SER A 2 -41.35 18.96 -58.23
N LEU A 3 -41.45 18.64 -56.95
CA LEU A 3 -40.39 18.85 -55.96
C LEU A 3 -39.43 17.64 -56.04
N LEU A 4 -38.20 17.86 -56.53
CA LEU A 4 -37.11 16.90 -56.39
C LEU A 4 -36.62 16.92 -54.94
N VAL A 5 -36.73 15.79 -54.24
CA VAL A 5 -36.09 15.55 -52.95
C VAL A 5 -34.72 14.94 -53.21
N PHE A 6 -33.65 15.70 -52.99
CA PHE A 6 -32.29 15.18 -52.97
C PHE A 6 -32.03 14.50 -51.62
N ILE A 7 -31.85 13.18 -51.64
CA ILE A 7 -31.39 12.41 -50.48
C ILE A 7 -29.87 12.59 -50.41
N PHE A 8 -29.40 13.39 -49.45
CA PHE A 8 -27.97 13.46 -49.11
C PHE A 8 -27.62 12.23 -48.26
N CYS A 9 -27.00 11.22 -48.87
CA CYS A 9 -26.34 10.15 -48.13
C CYS A 9 -25.08 10.72 -47.48
N ILE A 10 -25.17 11.07 -46.20
CA ILE A 10 -24.00 11.29 -45.35
C ILE A 10 -23.40 9.91 -45.07
N THR A 11 -22.38 9.53 -45.84
CA THR A 11 -21.51 8.41 -45.50
C THR A 11 -20.71 8.82 -44.27
N VAL A 12 -21.13 8.40 -43.08
CA VAL A 12 -20.28 8.44 -41.89
C VAL A 12 -19.19 7.40 -42.13
N SER A 13 -18.02 7.84 -42.56
CA SER A 13 -16.81 7.02 -42.57
C SER A 13 -16.48 6.70 -41.12
N ASN A 14 -16.85 5.52 -40.65
CA ASN A 14 -16.22 4.92 -39.47
C ASN A 14 -14.76 4.68 -39.85
N SER A 15 -13.89 5.66 -39.61
CA SER A 15 -12.46 5.41 -39.55
C SER A 15 -12.25 4.37 -38.46
N LEU A 16 -11.97 3.12 -38.86
CA LEU A 16 -11.49 2.10 -37.93
C LEU A 16 -10.24 2.69 -37.28
N LEU A 17 -10.37 3.12 -36.02
CA LEU A 17 -9.23 3.58 -35.24
C LEU A 17 -8.28 2.39 -35.13
N GLN A 18 -7.18 2.45 -35.88
CA GLN A 18 -6.20 1.38 -35.96
C GLN A 18 -5.37 1.39 -34.68
N ALA A 19 -5.26 0.25 -34.01
CA ALA A 19 -4.43 0.07 -32.84
C ALA A 19 -2.95 0.40 -33.14
N SER A 20 -2.27 1.10 -32.23
CA SER A 20 -0.83 1.35 -32.36
C SER A 20 -0.02 0.18 -31.83
N THR A 21 0.98 -0.24 -32.60
CA THR A 21 1.90 -1.32 -32.28
C THR A 21 3.30 -0.77 -32.05
N PHE A 22 3.88 -1.13 -30.90
CA PHE A 22 5.26 -0.79 -30.56
C PHE A 22 6.11 -2.05 -30.54
N THR A 23 7.23 -2.02 -31.26
CA THR A 23 8.21 -3.11 -31.30
C THR A 23 9.50 -2.69 -30.60
N VAL A 24 10.00 -3.53 -29.69
CA VAL A 24 11.21 -3.26 -28.92
C VAL A 24 12.27 -4.31 -29.23
N LEU A 25 13.44 -3.83 -29.62
CA LEU A 25 14.60 -4.64 -30.00
C LEU A 25 15.79 -4.38 -29.08
N ASP A 26 16.72 -5.33 -29.02
CA ASP A 26 18.04 -5.13 -28.44
C ASP A 26 19.02 -4.49 -29.45
N LYS A 27 20.24 -4.18 -29.00
CA LYS A 27 21.29 -3.59 -29.86
C LYS A 27 21.71 -4.47 -31.05
N SER A 28 21.41 -5.77 -31.02
CA SER A 28 21.67 -6.70 -32.12
C SER A 28 20.49 -6.83 -33.09
N GLY A 29 19.39 -6.12 -32.83
CA GLY A 29 18.17 -6.16 -33.62
C GLY A 29 17.23 -7.33 -33.27
N LYS A 30 17.47 -8.04 -32.16
CA LYS A 30 16.58 -9.13 -31.71
C LYS A 30 15.42 -8.60 -30.89
N PRO A 31 14.21 -9.18 -30.99
CA PRO A 31 13.09 -8.82 -30.16
C PRO A 31 13.34 -8.97 -28.66
N MET A 32 12.79 -8.05 -27.87
CA MET A 32 12.86 -8.07 -26.41
C MET A 32 11.48 -8.29 -25.80
N ALA A 33 11.31 -9.44 -25.14
CA ALA A 33 10.10 -9.77 -24.39
C ALA A 33 10.04 -9.07 -23.02
N SER A 34 8.83 -8.91 -22.50
CA SER A 34 8.53 -8.37 -21.17
C SER A 34 9.01 -6.95 -20.93
N VAL A 35 9.29 -6.17 -21.97
CA VAL A 35 9.54 -4.73 -21.84
C VAL A 35 8.24 -4.06 -21.42
N MET A 36 8.28 -3.36 -20.31
CA MET A 36 7.14 -2.58 -19.82
C MET A 36 7.02 -1.30 -20.65
N VAL A 37 5.82 -1.06 -21.19
CA VAL A 37 5.50 0.13 -21.97
C VAL A 37 4.32 0.83 -21.30
N MET A 38 4.54 2.06 -20.86
CA MET A 38 3.52 2.91 -20.24
C MET A 38 3.06 3.96 -21.26
N GLN A 39 1.76 4.11 -21.47
CA GLN A 39 1.14 5.10 -22.35
C GLN A 39 0.26 6.06 -21.51
N SER A 40 0.56 7.36 -21.59
CA SER A 40 -0.23 8.42 -20.96
C SER A 40 -0.51 9.56 -21.94
N PRO A 41 -1.59 10.34 -21.78
CA PRO A 41 -1.84 11.48 -22.64
C PRO A 41 -0.82 12.61 -22.36
N VAL A 42 -0.33 13.29 -23.40
CA VAL A 42 0.55 14.48 -23.22
C VAL A 42 -0.24 15.65 -22.64
N SER A 43 -1.46 15.82 -23.11
CA SER A 43 -2.42 16.82 -22.64
C SER A 43 -3.57 16.09 -21.98
N GLY A 44 -3.63 16.19 -20.65
CA GLY A 44 -4.68 15.60 -19.84
C GLY A 44 -5.73 16.63 -19.40
N TYR A 45 -6.62 16.21 -18.51
CA TYR A 45 -7.55 17.08 -17.82
C TYR A 45 -6.81 18.08 -16.92
N THR A 46 -7.27 19.33 -16.92
CA THR A 46 -6.83 20.35 -15.96
C THR A 46 -7.60 20.15 -14.67
N LEU A 47 -6.87 19.94 -13.57
CA LEU A 47 -7.46 19.75 -12.26
C LEU A 47 -7.72 21.11 -11.60
N ASP A 48 -8.96 21.36 -11.15
CA ASP A 48 -9.24 22.45 -10.22
C ASP A 48 -8.58 22.11 -8.88
N THR A 49 -7.61 22.90 -8.43
CA THR A 49 -6.88 22.68 -7.17
C THR A 49 -7.19 23.75 -6.12
N SER A 50 -8.34 24.41 -6.23
CA SER A 50 -8.69 25.55 -5.37
C SER A 50 -8.81 25.20 -3.88
N ASP A 51 -9.00 23.93 -3.52
CA ASP A 51 -9.09 23.47 -2.13
C ASP A 51 -7.71 23.01 -1.60
N LYS A 52 -6.84 23.98 -1.30
CA LYS A 52 -5.49 23.74 -0.74
C LYS A 52 -4.63 22.77 -1.59
N GLY A 53 -4.74 22.85 -2.92
CA GLY A 53 -4.03 21.95 -3.83
C GLY A 53 -4.81 20.70 -4.22
N TYR A 54 -6.06 20.56 -3.77
CA TYR A 54 -6.95 19.45 -4.12
C TYR A 54 -8.21 19.94 -4.83
N PRO A 55 -8.92 19.03 -5.53
CA PRO A 55 -10.26 19.31 -6.03
C PRO A 55 -11.25 19.66 -4.93
N PRO A 56 -12.17 20.60 -5.19
CA PRO A 56 -13.31 20.80 -4.33
C PRO A 56 -14.09 19.49 -4.13
N GLU A 57 -14.53 19.25 -2.90
CA GLU A 57 -15.33 18.07 -2.60
C GLU A 57 -16.68 18.09 -3.33
N ARG A 58 -17.25 16.90 -3.54
CA ARG A 58 -18.57 16.69 -4.19
C ARG A 58 -18.67 17.19 -5.63
N LYS A 59 -17.53 17.44 -6.29
CA LYS A 59 -17.46 17.69 -7.73
C LYS A 59 -16.85 16.49 -8.45
N ILE A 60 -17.37 16.20 -9.64
CA ILE A 60 -16.81 15.19 -10.53
C ILE A 60 -15.50 15.74 -11.10
N ASN A 61 -14.46 14.92 -11.05
CA ASN A 61 -13.15 15.14 -11.64
C ASN A 61 -12.80 13.93 -12.52
N HIS A 62 -11.78 14.09 -13.37
CA HIS A 62 -11.28 13.00 -14.20
C HIS A 62 -9.79 12.80 -13.97
N SER A 63 -9.38 11.55 -13.82
CA SER A 63 -7.97 11.19 -13.73
C SER A 63 -7.38 10.97 -15.12
N ASN A 64 -6.11 11.35 -15.30
CA ASN A 64 -5.37 11.09 -16.53
C ASN A 64 -4.86 9.65 -16.51
N THR A 65 -5.68 8.73 -17.01
CA THR A 65 -5.40 7.30 -16.99
C THR A 65 -4.09 6.96 -17.71
N VAL A 66 -3.24 6.18 -17.04
CA VAL A 66 -2.03 5.60 -17.63
C VAL A 66 -2.27 4.13 -17.87
N HIS A 67 -2.02 3.67 -19.09
CA HIS A 67 -2.13 2.26 -19.46
C HIS A 67 -0.73 1.67 -19.61
N THR A 68 -0.49 0.53 -18.99
CA THR A 68 0.79 -0.17 -19.04
C THR A 68 0.57 -1.60 -19.50
N ALA A 69 1.40 -2.05 -20.44
CA ALA A 69 1.42 -3.41 -20.95
C ALA A 69 2.87 -3.85 -21.18
N PHE A 70 3.07 -5.14 -21.43
CA PHE A 70 4.39 -5.72 -21.62
C PHE A 70 4.52 -6.32 -23.02
N THR A 71 5.72 -6.23 -23.59
CA THR A 71 5.98 -6.84 -24.89
C THR A 71 5.92 -8.37 -24.85
N ASP A 72 5.42 -8.96 -25.93
CA ASP A 72 5.42 -10.40 -26.15
C ASP A 72 6.80 -10.95 -26.59
N LEU A 73 6.86 -12.23 -26.98
CA LEU A 73 8.10 -12.89 -27.44
C LEU A 73 8.65 -12.29 -28.74
N ASP A 74 7.82 -11.63 -29.54
CA ASP A 74 8.21 -10.92 -30.76
C ASP A 74 8.54 -9.44 -30.47
N GLY A 75 8.63 -9.07 -29.18
CA GLY A 75 8.97 -7.73 -28.73
C GLY A 75 7.88 -6.71 -28.99
N LYS A 76 6.62 -7.15 -29.19
CA LYS A 76 5.51 -6.28 -29.58
C LYS A 76 4.54 -6.04 -28.43
N VAL A 77 3.98 -4.83 -28.40
CA VAL A 77 2.86 -4.46 -27.53
C VAL A 77 1.91 -3.55 -28.31
N THR A 78 0.61 -3.67 -28.05
CA THR A 78 -0.43 -2.92 -28.76
C THR A 78 -1.26 -2.08 -27.80
N PHE A 79 -1.61 -0.86 -28.19
CA PHE A 79 -2.52 0.01 -27.45
C PHE A 79 -3.70 0.43 -28.33
N ASN A 80 -4.90 0.38 -27.73
CA ASN A 80 -6.15 0.87 -28.33
C ASN A 80 -6.60 2.21 -27.73
N SER A 81 -5.91 2.69 -26.70
CA SER A 81 -6.17 3.97 -26.03
C SER A 81 -5.59 5.16 -26.80
N TYR A 82 -6.24 6.33 -26.67
CA TYR A 82 -5.72 7.63 -27.09
C TYR A 82 -5.34 7.76 -28.59
N GLN A 83 -6.02 7.04 -29.48
CA GLN A 83 -5.68 6.96 -30.91
C GLN A 83 -5.64 8.32 -31.62
N ASP A 84 -6.51 9.24 -31.22
CA ASP A 84 -6.65 10.60 -31.76
C ASP A 84 -5.87 11.66 -30.96
N LYS A 85 -5.07 11.25 -29.96
CA LYS A 85 -4.37 12.17 -29.06
C LYS A 85 -2.86 11.96 -29.12
N LYS A 86 -2.11 13.02 -28.80
CA LYS A 86 -0.68 12.90 -28.56
C LYS A 86 -0.44 12.18 -27.22
N VAL A 87 0.35 11.13 -27.25
CA VAL A 87 0.70 10.30 -26.09
C VAL A 87 2.17 10.44 -25.73
N ARG A 88 2.48 10.24 -24.45
CA ARG A 88 3.82 10.00 -23.93
C ARG A 88 3.95 8.51 -23.70
N LEU A 89 5.01 7.93 -24.25
CA LEU A 89 5.36 6.53 -24.03
C LEU A 89 6.65 6.45 -23.25
N ARG A 90 6.67 5.55 -22.25
CA ARG A 90 7.87 5.18 -21.51
C ARG A 90 8.11 3.70 -21.65
N PHE A 91 9.31 3.34 -22.11
CA PHE A 91 9.77 1.97 -22.24
C PHE A 91 10.76 1.69 -21.12
N ARG A 92 10.55 0.59 -20.39
CA ARG A 92 11.38 0.20 -19.26
C ARG A 92 11.66 -1.30 -19.30
N PHE A 93 12.90 -1.64 -19.00
CA PHE A 93 13.31 -3.01 -18.74
C PHE A 93 14.47 -3.01 -17.73
N PRO A 94 14.59 -4.03 -16.84
CA PRO A 94 15.67 -4.09 -15.87
C PRO A 94 17.06 -3.94 -16.50
N ASP A 95 17.95 -3.21 -15.83
CA ASP A 95 19.34 -2.95 -16.27
C ASP A 95 19.47 -2.22 -17.64
N HIS A 96 18.37 -1.65 -18.17
CA HIS A 96 18.35 -0.85 -19.41
C HIS A 96 17.92 0.60 -19.14
N GLN A 97 18.33 1.51 -20.02
CA GLN A 97 17.93 2.92 -19.94
C GLN A 97 16.45 3.06 -20.29
N ASP A 98 15.69 3.77 -19.47
CA ASP A 98 14.30 4.11 -19.80
C ASP A 98 14.28 5.03 -21.03
N ILE A 99 13.47 4.71 -22.04
CA ILE A 99 13.26 5.56 -23.21
C ILE A 99 11.91 6.28 -23.07
N ASN A 100 11.90 7.59 -23.26
CA ASN A 100 10.69 8.41 -23.26
C ASN A 100 10.51 9.07 -24.63
N ILE A 101 9.34 8.89 -25.26
CA ILE A 101 9.00 9.53 -26.53
C ILE A 101 7.60 10.11 -26.49
N GLN A 102 7.29 11.00 -27.42
CA GLN A 102 5.93 11.49 -27.65
C GLN A 102 5.59 11.39 -29.15
N LEU A 103 4.40 10.90 -29.45
CA LEU A 103 3.87 10.69 -30.80
C LEU A 103 2.34 10.68 -30.77
N MET A 104 1.65 10.65 -31.91
CA MET A 104 0.21 10.41 -31.93
C MET A 104 -0.10 8.97 -31.55
N GLY A 105 -1.14 8.74 -30.75
CA GLY A 105 -1.48 7.41 -30.21
C GLY A 105 -1.83 6.36 -31.26
N SER A 106 -2.04 6.76 -32.52
CA SER A 106 -2.24 5.88 -33.68
C SER A 106 -0.95 5.52 -34.45
N GLU A 107 0.21 6.06 -34.06
CA GLU A 107 1.48 5.80 -34.75
C GLU A 107 2.18 4.55 -34.20
N ASP A 108 2.66 3.70 -35.11
CA ASP A 108 3.54 2.58 -34.79
C ASP A 108 4.99 3.05 -34.57
N LYS A 109 5.74 2.34 -33.72
CA LYS A 109 7.17 2.64 -33.53
C LYS A 109 8.00 1.40 -33.22
N THR A 110 9.16 1.32 -33.85
CA THR A 110 10.24 0.39 -33.47
C THR A 110 11.34 1.15 -32.72
N LEU A 111 11.79 0.61 -31.61
CA LEU A 111 12.84 1.20 -30.77
C LEU A 111 13.87 0.14 -30.39
N VAL A 112 15.09 0.61 -30.10
CA VAL A 112 16.18 -0.22 -29.58
C VAL A 112 16.45 0.19 -28.14
N LEU A 113 16.32 -0.73 -27.19
CA LEU A 113 16.67 -0.49 -25.78
C LEU A 113 18.18 -0.60 -25.57
N ILE A 114 18.73 0.32 -24.79
CA ILE A 114 20.16 0.43 -24.53
C ILE A 114 20.46 -0.07 -23.11
N PRO A 115 21.31 -1.11 -22.95
CA PRO A 115 21.77 -1.54 -21.63
C PRO A 115 22.54 -0.43 -20.92
N ILE A 116 22.39 -0.35 -19.59
CA ILE A 116 23.17 0.58 -18.76
C ILE A 116 24.57 -0.02 -18.54
N THR A 117 25.61 0.69 -18.97
CA THR A 117 27.01 0.26 -18.82
C THR A 117 27.74 0.93 -17.67
N ASP A 118 27.31 2.12 -17.26
CA ASP A 118 27.88 2.80 -16.10
C ASP A 118 27.49 2.04 -14.81
N PRO A 119 28.46 1.58 -14.00
CA PRO A 119 28.16 0.77 -12.83
C PRO A 119 27.26 1.46 -11.81
N LEU A 120 27.42 2.77 -11.62
CA LEU A 120 26.63 3.52 -10.66
C LEU A 120 25.20 3.68 -11.15
N LEU A 121 24.98 4.11 -12.39
CA LEU A 121 23.65 4.20 -13.00
C LEU A 121 22.95 2.84 -13.03
N LEU A 122 23.70 1.76 -13.29
CA LEU A 122 23.15 0.40 -13.27
C LEU A 122 22.64 0.06 -11.88
N ALA A 123 23.44 0.27 -10.84
CA ALA A 123 23.03 0.09 -9.46
C ALA A 123 21.84 1.01 -9.08
N GLU A 124 21.85 2.25 -9.55
CA GLU A 124 20.79 3.22 -9.28
C GLU A 124 19.44 2.85 -9.89
N SER A 125 19.46 2.15 -11.03
CA SER A 125 18.27 1.71 -11.73
C SER A 125 17.48 0.61 -11.01
N ARG A 126 18.13 -0.07 -10.06
CA ARG A 126 17.60 -1.23 -9.34
C ARG A 126 16.71 -0.84 -8.16
N PRO A 127 15.69 -1.66 -7.86
CA PRO A 127 14.74 -1.42 -6.77
C PRO A 127 15.41 -1.44 -5.39
N ALA A 128 14.71 -0.89 -4.39
CA ALA A 128 15.25 -0.68 -3.04
C ALA A 128 15.66 -1.99 -2.34
N ASN A 129 15.00 -3.11 -2.63
CA ASN A 129 15.31 -4.42 -2.05
C ASN A 129 16.75 -4.87 -2.35
N THR A 130 17.31 -4.56 -3.53
CA THR A 130 18.70 -4.93 -3.85
C THR A 130 19.68 -4.16 -2.99
N TRP A 131 19.39 -2.89 -2.72
CA TRP A 131 20.19 -2.04 -1.84
C TRP A 131 20.09 -2.48 -0.38
N LEU A 132 18.87 -2.79 0.08
CA LEU A 132 18.64 -3.34 1.41
C LEU A 132 19.34 -4.69 1.61
N ALA A 133 19.37 -5.54 0.58
CA ALA A 133 20.09 -6.81 0.62
C ALA A 133 21.61 -6.59 0.78
N ALA A 134 22.18 -5.62 0.05
CA ALA A 134 23.61 -5.31 0.08
C ALA A 134 24.09 -4.59 1.36
N LEU A 135 23.16 -3.97 2.11
CA LEU A 135 23.45 -3.27 3.36
C LEU A 135 23.89 -4.25 4.46
N ASN A 136 25.10 -4.09 4.99
CA ASN A 136 25.63 -4.92 6.07
C ASN A 136 25.53 -4.22 7.42
N ILE A 137 24.54 -4.59 8.24
CA ILE A 137 24.39 -4.06 9.59
C ILE A 137 25.19 -4.95 10.55
N LYS A 138 26.52 -4.81 10.54
CA LYS A 138 27.47 -5.51 11.44
C LYS A 138 27.35 -7.05 11.46
N ASN A 139 26.86 -7.67 10.39
CA ASN A 139 26.45 -9.08 10.33
C ASN A 139 25.42 -9.49 11.40
N ASP A 140 24.71 -8.53 11.98
CA ASP A 140 23.65 -8.75 12.96
C ASP A 140 22.30 -8.85 12.25
N ALA A 141 21.84 -10.08 12.07
CA ALA A 141 20.56 -10.37 11.44
C ALA A 141 19.37 -9.86 12.25
N TYR A 142 19.48 -9.81 13.58
CA TYR A 142 18.40 -9.33 14.44
C TYR A 142 18.28 -7.82 14.34
N LEU A 143 19.40 -7.10 14.45
CA LEU A 143 19.42 -5.64 14.29
C LEU A 143 18.96 -5.23 12.89
N LYS A 144 19.34 -5.96 11.83
CA LYS A 144 18.85 -5.71 10.46
C LYS A 144 17.34 -5.90 10.36
N LYS A 145 16.78 -6.98 10.93
CA LYS A 145 15.33 -7.20 10.95
C LYS A 145 14.59 -6.14 11.77
N HIS A 146 15.16 -5.69 12.88
CA HIS A 146 14.58 -4.61 13.69
C HIS A 146 14.58 -3.29 12.91
N TYR A 147 15.69 -2.93 12.28
CA TYR A 147 15.78 -1.78 11.37
C TYR A 147 14.74 -1.87 10.23
N ILE A 148 14.58 -3.05 9.61
CA ILE A 148 13.55 -3.30 8.60
C ILE A 148 12.15 -3.01 9.17
N MET A 149 11.82 -3.62 10.31
CA MET A 149 10.51 -3.51 10.94
C MET A 149 10.17 -2.06 11.33
N GLN A 150 11.14 -1.31 11.85
CA GLN A 150 10.93 0.01 12.47
C GLN A 150 11.15 1.20 11.54
N CYS A 151 11.82 1.02 10.40
CA CYS A 151 12.02 2.11 9.44
C CYS A 151 11.23 1.90 8.13
N GLY A 152 10.74 0.68 7.87
CA GLY A 152 10.30 0.25 6.53
C GLY A 152 8.79 0.26 6.36
N PHE A 153 8.05 0.58 7.42
CA PHE A 153 6.59 0.49 7.41
C PHE A 153 5.91 1.73 6.81
N CYS A 154 6.65 2.83 6.56
CA CYS A 154 6.15 4.07 5.94
C CYS A 154 6.57 4.21 4.48
N HIS A 155 7.84 3.95 4.20
CA HIS A 155 8.46 4.08 2.89
C HIS A 155 9.61 3.08 2.74
N GLN A 156 10.04 2.83 1.51
CA GLN A 156 11.09 1.85 1.23
C GLN A 156 12.45 2.23 1.81
N GLN A 157 13.15 1.24 2.35
CA GLN A 157 14.53 1.36 2.80
C GLN A 157 15.46 1.03 1.64
N GLY A 158 16.34 1.96 1.27
CA GLY A 158 17.17 1.83 0.06
C GLY A 158 16.59 2.51 -1.18
N SER A 159 15.51 3.29 -1.05
CA SER A 159 15.06 4.20 -2.11
C SER A 159 16.17 5.19 -2.49
N ARG A 160 16.07 5.82 -3.68
CA ARG A 160 17.03 6.84 -4.14
C ARG A 160 17.21 7.99 -3.15
N PHE A 161 16.16 8.36 -2.41
CA PHE A 161 16.26 9.36 -1.36
C PHE A 161 17.08 8.84 -0.19
N PHE A 162 16.84 7.60 0.23
CA PHE A 162 17.44 7.04 1.44
C PHE A 162 18.91 6.64 1.25
N ARG A 163 19.29 6.06 0.11
CA ARG A 163 20.62 5.46 -0.10
C ARG A 163 21.77 6.44 -0.42
N ARG A 164 21.52 7.75 -0.37
CA ARG A 164 22.57 8.76 -0.60
C ARG A 164 23.55 8.79 0.60
N PRO A 165 24.86 8.89 0.36
CA PRO A 165 25.83 9.07 1.44
C PRO A 165 25.47 10.29 2.32
N ARG A 166 25.57 10.11 3.63
CA ARG A 166 25.29 11.10 4.67
C ARG A 166 26.28 10.95 5.82
N SER A 167 26.47 12.02 6.59
CA SER A 167 27.22 11.95 7.84
C SER A 167 26.44 11.14 8.88
N GLU A 168 27.15 10.66 9.90
CA GLU A 168 26.59 10.05 11.09
C GLU A 168 25.60 10.98 11.79
N GLU A 169 25.97 12.25 12.00
CA GLU A 169 25.09 13.29 12.58
C GLU A 169 23.78 13.44 11.79
N SER A 170 23.85 13.45 10.46
CA SER A 170 22.63 13.53 9.64
C SER A 170 21.75 12.28 9.79
N TRP A 171 22.34 11.10 9.98
CA TRP A 171 21.56 9.89 10.26
C TRP A 171 20.93 9.91 11.66
N ASP A 172 21.64 10.45 12.65
CA ASP A 172 21.12 10.63 14.00
C ASP A 172 19.87 11.53 14.00
N GLU A 173 19.94 12.69 13.35
CA GLU A 173 18.78 13.60 13.19
C GLU A 173 17.60 12.94 12.45
N ILE A 174 17.89 12.12 11.44
CA ILE A 174 16.86 11.38 10.71
C ILE A 174 16.17 10.38 11.63
N ILE A 175 16.95 9.60 12.40
CA ILE A 175 16.43 8.60 13.34
C ILE A 175 15.58 9.28 14.41
N TYR A 176 16.08 10.36 15.01
CA TYR A 176 15.35 11.17 15.98
C TYR A 176 13.98 11.63 15.44
N ARG A 177 13.93 12.12 14.20
CA ARG A 177 12.68 12.53 13.55
C ARG A 177 11.74 11.35 13.31
N MET A 178 12.26 10.19 12.90
CA MET A 178 11.43 9.01 12.64
C MET A 178 10.83 8.43 13.93
N ILE A 179 11.54 8.49 15.05
CA ILE A 179 11.02 8.13 16.38
C ILE A 179 9.87 9.07 16.76
N GLY A 180 10.04 10.38 16.57
CA GLY A 180 8.96 11.36 16.73
C GLY A 180 7.73 11.07 15.87
N TYR A 181 7.91 10.50 14.68
CA TYR A 181 6.83 10.05 13.78
C TYR A 181 6.26 8.67 14.12
N GLY A 182 6.76 7.99 15.16
CA GLY A 182 6.22 6.74 15.68
C GLY A 182 7.05 5.49 15.39
N SER A 183 8.28 5.62 14.89
CA SER A 183 9.23 4.50 14.88
C SER A 183 9.53 4.04 16.31
N ARG A 184 9.57 2.73 16.54
CA ARG A 184 9.94 2.13 17.83
C ARG A 184 11.33 1.48 17.74
N LEU A 185 12.27 2.18 17.14
CA LEU A 185 13.68 1.77 17.09
C LEU A 185 14.24 1.76 18.52
N HIS A 186 14.89 0.67 18.93
CA HIS A 186 15.32 0.52 20.33
C HIS A 186 16.60 1.32 20.61
N ASP A 187 16.83 1.72 21.85
CA ASP A 187 17.87 2.71 22.20
C ASP A 187 19.27 2.29 21.72
N GLU A 188 19.69 1.03 21.94
CA GLU A 188 20.97 0.53 21.42
C GLU A 188 21.08 0.62 19.88
N ALA A 189 19.98 0.43 19.14
CA ALA A 189 19.99 0.60 17.69
C ALA A 189 20.08 2.08 17.30
N GLN A 190 19.52 2.99 18.10
CA GLN A 190 19.66 4.42 17.88
C GLN A 190 21.12 4.87 18.03
N GLU A 191 21.87 4.29 18.97
CA GLU A 191 23.30 4.58 19.15
C GLU A 191 24.16 3.97 18.03
N LEU A 192 23.86 2.74 17.60
CA LEU A 192 24.70 2.01 16.64
C LEU A 192 24.44 2.39 15.17
N LEU A 193 23.18 2.58 14.78
CA LEU A 193 22.80 2.71 13.37
C LEU A 193 23.34 3.96 12.67
N PRO A 194 23.43 5.16 13.28
CA PRO A 194 23.93 6.35 12.59
C PRO A 194 25.29 6.13 11.92
N LYS A 195 26.26 5.59 12.67
CA LYS A 195 27.59 5.27 12.15
C LYS A 195 27.54 4.18 11.09
N ILE A 196 26.82 3.09 11.36
CA ILE A 196 26.73 1.93 10.45
C ILE A 196 26.12 2.37 9.12
N LEU A 197 25.02 3.11 9.13
CA LEU A 197 24.34 3.56 7.91
C LEU A 197 25.19 4.57 7.13
N ALA A 198 25.91 5.47 7.80
CA ALA A 198 26.84 6.39 7.16
C ALA A 198 27.93 5.64 6.38
N ASP A 199 28.60 4.71 7.06
CA ASP A 199 29.70 3.93 6.47
C ASP A 199 29.22 3.03 5.34
N GLU A 200 28.11 2.32 5.56
CA GLU A 200 27.64 1.29 4.64
C GLU A 200 27.05 1.89 3.37
N TYR A 201 26.27 2.97 3.44
CA TYR A 201 25.81 3.65 2.22
C TYR A 201 26.97 4.31 1.48
N LEU A 202 27.98 4.84 2.18
CA LEU A 202 29.20 5.34 1.53
C LEU A 202 29.97 4.21 0.83
N ARG A 203 30.09 3.04 1.48
CA ARG A 203 30.73 1.84 0.93
C ARG A 203 30.01 1.38 -0.33
N LEU A 204 28.70 1.24 -0.29
CA LEU A 204 27.89 0.82 -1.43
C LEU A 204 27.91 1.84 -2.57
N TYR A 205 27.87 3.14 -2.26
CA TYR A 205 27.96 4.21 -3.26
C TYR A 205 29.32 4.21 -3.98
N LYS A 206 30.42 4.00 -3.24
CA LYS A 206 31.77 3.87 -3.81
C LYS A 206 32.01 2.55 -4.54
N ASN A 207 31.19 1.54 -4.29
CA ASN A 207 31.33 0.18 -4.83
C ASN A 207 29.99 -0.32 -5.41
N PRO A 208 29.42 0.33 -6.44
CA PRO A 208 28.09 0.03 -6.95
C PRO A 208 27.95 -1.39 -7.50
N GLN A 209 29.04 -2.06 -7.86
CA GLN A 209 29.08 -3.46 -8.26
C GLN A 209 28.65 -4.43 -7.14
N LEU A 210 28.65 -3.99 -5.88
CA LEU A 210 28.18 -4.78 -4.74
C LEU A 210 26.65 -4.84 -4.67
N ILE A 211 25.95 -3.97 -5.38
CA ILE A 211 24.50 -4.04 -5.47
C ILE A 211 24.13 -5.25 -6.33
N PRO A 212 23.36 -6.23 -5.81
CA PRO A 212 22.98 -7.42 -6.54
C PRO A 212 21.94 -7.12 -7.61
N LYS A 213 21.71 -8.08 -8.51
CA LYS A 213 20.61 -8.02 -9.49
C LYS A 213 19.26 -8.22 -8.80
N ALA A 214 18.23 -7.57 -9.34
CA ALA A 214 16.84 -7.73 -8.90
C ALA A 214 16.19 -8.99 -9.50
N THR A 215 14.95 -9.25 -9.10
CA THR A 215 14.10 -10.30 -9.68
C THR A 215 13.96 -10.12 -11.20
N PRO A 216 14.34 -11.12 -12.02
CA PRO A 216 14.13 -11.09 -13.46
C PRO A 216 12.65 -10.96 -13.82
N TRP A 217 12.38 -10.31 -14.95
CA TRP A 217 11.04 -10.24 -15.54
C TRP A 217 10.85 -11.40 -16.50
N HIS A 218 9.72 -12.10 -16.41
CA HIS A 218 9.43 -13.33 -17.14
C HIS A 218 8.42 -13.09 -18.28
N GLY A 219 8.39 -13.99 -19.25
CA GLY A 219 7.60 -13.85 -20.49
C GLY A 219 6.07 -13.89 -20.30
N ASP A 220 5.60 -14.37 -19.16
CA ASP A 220 4.19 -14.40 -18.76
C ASP A 220 3.61 -12.99 -18.51
N LEU A 221 4.45 -11.98 -18.29
CA LEU A 221 4.03 -10.59 -18.14
C LEU A 221 3.26 -10.03 -19.35
N LYS A 222 3.43 -10.62 -20.55
CA LYS A 222 2.63 -10.25 -21.74
C LYS A 222 1.11 -10.38 -21.50
N ASN A 223 0.72 -11.27 -20.58
CA ASN A 223 -0.67 -11.51 -20.19
C ASN A 223 -1.14 -10.58 -19.06
N THR A 224 -0.33 -9.58 -18.69
CA THR A 224 -0.63 -8.61 -17.63
C THR A 224 -0.78 -7.21 -18.22
N THR A 225 -1.82 -6.51 -17.78
CA THR A 225 -1.96 -5.07 -18.03
C THR A 225 -2.15 -4.35 -16.70
N ILE A 226 -1.63 -3.13 -16.61
CA ILE A 226 -1.77 -2.28 -15.43
C ILE A 226 -2.46 -0.99 -15.88
N THR A 227 -3.50 -0.58 -15.17
CA THR A 227 -4.16 0.71 -15.37
C THR A 227 -4.02 1.55 -14.11
N GLU A 228 -3.61 2.80 -14.27
CA GLU A 228 -3.27 3.70 -13.19
C GLU A 228 -4.09 4.99 -13.28
N TRP A 229 -4.71 5.40 -12.17
CA TRP A 229 -5.44 6.66 -12.01
C TRP A 229 -4.73 7.54 -10.98
N PRO A 230 -3.89 8.49 -11.41
CA PRO A 230 -3.34 9.52 -10.53
C PRO A 230 -4.41 10.23 -9.72
N ILE A 231 -4.24 10.25 -8.39
CA ILE A 231 -5.13 10.91 -7.42
C ILE A 231 -4.30 11.51 -6.29
N GLY A 232 -4.83 12.55 -5.63
CA GLY A 232 -4.11 13.26 -4.58
C GLY A 232 -2.87 13.99 -5.11
N ASP A 233 -1.98 14.38 -4.20
CA ASP A 233 -0.73 15.07 -4.53
C ASP A 233 0.47 14.46 -3.79
N ALA A 234 1.64 15.09 -3.93
CA ALA A 234 2.87 14.62 -3.30
C ALA A 234 2.82 14.53 -1.76
N PHE A 235 1.85 15.21 -1.13
CA PHE A 235 1.62 15.23 0.32
C PHE A 235 0.43 14.36 0.73
N SER A 236 -0.17 13.61 -0.19
CA SER A 236 -1.20 12.63 0.13
C SER A 236 -0.60 11.31 0.62
N GLN A 237 -1.41 10.53 1.34
CA GLN A 237 -1.13 9.13 1.66
C GLN A 237 -2.40 8.32 1.38
N MET A 238 -2.52 7.79 0.16
CA MET A 238 -3.57 6.83 -0.20
C MET A 238 -3.37 5.57 0.63
N HIS A 239 -4.08 5.43 1.75
CA HIS A 239 -3.72 4.49 2.80
C HIS A 239 -4.27 3.08 2.52
N ASP A 240 -5.54 2.84 2.85
CA ASP A 240 -6.28 1.63 2.47
C ASP A 240 -7.33 1.99 1.40
N LEU A 241 -7.81 0.96 0.69
CA LEU A 241 -8.85 1.07 -0.33
C LEU A 241 -9.93 0.02 -0.12
N LEU A 242 -11.08 0.20 -0.78
CA LEU A 242 -12.19 -0.75 -0.81
C LEU A 242 -12.74 -0.84 -2.23
N TYR A 243 -12.74 -2.03 -2.82
CA TYR A 243 -13.58 -2.29 -4.00
C TYR A 243 -15.00 -2.58 -3.50
N HIS A 244 -15.94 -1.69 -3.78
CA HIS A 244 -17.29 -1.76 -3.23
C HIS A 244 -18.24 -2.50 -4.18
N SER A 245 -19.27 -3.13 -3.63
CA SER A 245 -20.27 -3.90 -4.40
C SER A 245 -21.00 -3.13 -5.51
N ASN A 246 -21.02 -1.79 -5.44
CA ASN A 246 -21.56 -0.92 -6.51
C ASN A 246 -20.62 -0.73 -7.72
N GLY A 247 -19.43 -1.34 -7.71
CA GLY A 247 -18.44 -1.25 -8.78
C GLY A 247 -17.47 -0.07 -8.67
N MET A 248 -17.64 0.81 -7.68
CA MET A 248 -16.71 1.91 -7.41
C MET A 248 -15.57 1.46 -6.51
N VAL A 249 -14.45 2.16 -6.60
CA VAL A 249 -13.31 2.01 -5.68
C VAL A 249 -13.25 3.21 -4.75
N TYR A 250 -13.22 2.95 -3.45
CA TYR A 250 -13.07 3.98 -2.42
C TYR A 250 -11.64 3.97 -1.88
N VAL A 251 -11.00 5.14 -1.80
CA VAL A 251 -9.62 5.27 -1.31
C VAL A 251 -9.55 6.35 -0.23
N GLY A 252 -8.98 6.03 0.92
CA GLY A 252 -8.80 6.97 2.02
C GLY A 252 -7.43 7.68 1.98
N ASP A 253 -7.41 9.00 2.01
CA ASP A 253 -6.18 9.79 2.20
C ASP A 253 -5.96 10.13 3.67
N ASN A 254 -5.09 9.36 4.34
CA ASN A 254 -4.90 9.42 5.79
C ASN A 254 -4.45 10.80 6.29
N ILE A 255 -3.58 11.46 5.53
CA ILE A 255 -2.97 12.73 5.94
C ILE A 255 -3.74 13.97 5.47
N GLN A 256 -4.88 13.77 4.80
CA GLN A 256 -5.72 14.84 4.27
C GLN A 256 -7.21 14.72 4.63
N ASP A 257 -7.65 13.62 5.25
CA ASP A 257 -9.06 13.32 5.60
C ASP A 257 -10.03 13.38 4.42
N ARG A 258 -9.61 12.82 3.29
CA ARG A 258 -10.39 12.79 2.07
C ARG A 258 -10.66 11.36 1.67
N LEU A 259 -11.93 11.08 1.33
CA LEU A 259 -12.38 9.84 0.74
C LEU A 259 -12.57 10.07 -0.76
N TYR A 260 -11.81 9.37 -1.58
CA TYR A 260 -11.99 9.33 -3.03
C TYR A 260 -12.98 8.23 -3.36
N GLU A 261 -13.98 8.54 -4.18
CA GLU A 261 -14.87 7.60 -4.85
C GLU A 261 -14.53 7.61 -6.34
N ILE A 262 -14.03 6.50 -6.87
CA ILE A 262 -13.47 6.42 -8.21
C ILE A 262 -14.25 5.38 -9.02
N ASN A 263 -14.66 5.75 -10.23
CA ASN A 263 -15.19 4.83 -11.20
C ASN A 263 -14.02 4.25 -12.04
N PRO A 264 -13.66 2.96 -11.87
CA PRO A 264 -12.53 2.37 -12.58
C PRO A 264 -12.79 2.16 -14.08
N GLU A 265 -14.03 2.34 -14.55
CA GLU A 265 -14.39 2.19 -15.97
C GLU A 265 -14.36 3.52 -16.73
N THR A 266 -14.69 4.64 -16.07
CA THR A 266 -14.72 5.98 -16.70
C THR A 266 -13.55 6.88 -16.31
N ALA A 267 -12.75 6.49 -15.31
CA ALA A 267 -11.71 7.32 -14.68
C ALA A 267 -12.23 8.60 -14.00
N GLU A 268 -13.55 8.71 -13.81
CA GLU A 268 -14.17 9.77 -13.02
C GLU A 268 -13.96 9.51 -11.53
N TYR A 269 -13.78 10.58 -10.77
CA TYR A 269 -13.75 10.48 -9.33
C TYR A 269 -14.38 11.70 -8.65
N THR A 270 -14.95 11.46 -7.48
CA THR A 270 -15.48 12.50 -6.59
C THR A 270 -14.80 12.36 -5.24
N LEU A 271 -14.55 13.49 -4.58
CA LEU A 271 -13.91 13.56 -3.29
C LEU A 271 -14.91 13.96 -2.20
N TYR A 272 -14.81 13.38 -1.02
CA TYR A 272 -15.61 13.74 0.14
C TYR A 272 -14.71 13.95 1.35
N LYS A 273 -14.92 15.04 2.10
CA LYS A 273 -14.22 15.25 3.37
C LYS A 273 -14.98 14.58 4.50
N LEU A 274 -14.24 13.94 5.41
CA LEU A 274 -14.84 13.37 6.61
C LEU A 274 -15.57 14.46 7.42
N LYS A 275 -16.71 14.10 8.01
CA LYS A 275 -17.46 15.00 8.89
C LYS A 275 -16.63 15.35 10.12
N ARG A 276 -16.32 16.63 10.27
CA ARG A 276 -15.69 17.20 11.47
C ARG A 276 -16.75 17.47 12.54
N GLU A 277 -16.39 17.22 13.79
CA GLU A 277 -17.13 17.71 14.96
C GLU A 277 -16.50 19.01 15.47
N ALA A 278 -17.26 19.83 16.18
CA ALA A 278 -16.77 21.13 16.67
C ALA A 278 -15.56 21.02 17.62
N SER A 279 -15.39 19.88 18.29
CA SER A 279 -14.27 19.58 19.19
C SER A 279 -13.01 19.12 18.47
N ASP A 280 -13.06 18.89 17.16
CA ASP A 280 -11.94 18.32 16.43
C ASP A 280 -10.78 19.31 16.32
N LYS A 281 -9.59 18.84 16.69
CA LYS A 281 -8.33 19.57 16.53
C LYS A 281 -7.58 19.06 15.31
N HIS A 282 -6.77 19.93 14.72
CA HIS A 282 -5.86 19.54 13.64
C HIS A 282 -4.89 18.46 14.14
N GLY A 283 -4.82 17.38 13.37
CA GLY A 283 -4.10 16.14 13.64
C GLY A 283 -4.70 15.25 14.76
N GLY A 284 -5.85 15.62 15.32
CA GLY A 284 -6.57 14.83 16.33
C GLY A 284 -5.75 14.58 17.59
N LEU A 285 -5.91 13.40 18.19
CA LEU A 285 -5.17 12.96 19.38
C LEU A 285 -3.66 12.76 19.15
N LEU A 286 -3.22 12.84 17.88
CA LEU A 286 -1.83 12.68 17.49
C LEU A 286 -1.28 13.95 16.83
N GLY A 287 -1.89 15.12 17.06
CA GLY A 287 -1.62 16.31 16.25
C GLY A 287 -0.17 16.79 16.28
N LYS A 288 0.52 16.65 17.40
CA LYS A 288 1.94 17.00 17.49
C LYS A 288 2.87 16.04 16.75
N ARG A 289 2.45 14.79 16.51
CA ARG A 289 3.23 13.75 15.82
C ARG A 289 3.73 14.20 14.46
N LEU A 290 2.90 14.91 13.69
CA LEU A 290 3.21 15.36 12.33
C LEU A 290 3.43 16.88 12.24
N SER A 291 3.70 17.55 13.36
CA SER A 291 3.86 19.01 13.39
C SER A 291 5.02 19.55 12.54
N ALA A 292 6.06 18.74 12.31
CA ALA A 292 7.16 19.06 11.40
C ALA A 292 6.93 18.59 9.96
N PHE A 293 5.78 17.95 9.66
CA PHE A 293 5.43 17.52 8.32
C PHE A 293 4.90 18.71 7.50
N PRO A 294 5.44 19.00 6.31
CA PRO A 294 5.23 20.29 5.65
C PRO A 294 3.78 20.60 5.26
N LYS A 295 2.95 19.58 5.01
CA LYS A 295 1.53 19.76 4.65
C LYS A 295 0.71 18.55 5.09
N HIS A 296 -0.24 18.76 5.98
CA HIS A 296 -1.30 17.80 6.30
C HIS A 296 -2.59 18.54 6.71
N ASP A 297 -3.75 18.01 6.38
CA ASP A 297 -5.08 18.58 6.71
C ASP A 297 -5.96 17.60 7.50
N THR A 298 -5.33 16.59 8.12
CA THR A 298 -5.99 15.60 8.97
C THR A 298 -6.52 16.19 10.26
N PHE A 299 -7.68 15.71 10.67
CA PHE A 299 -8.33 15.85 11.98
C PHE A 299 -8.73 14.48 12.53
N ALA A 300 -9.11 13.53 11.66
CA ALA A 300 -9.61 12.20 12.01
C ALA A 300 -8.61 11.08 11.72
N GLY A 301 -7.90 11.15 10.60
CA GLY A 301 -6.93 10.14 10.18
C GLY A 301 -7.63 8.93 9.60
N ILE A 302 -8.33 9.10 8.47
CA ILE A 302 -8.95 7.98 7.73
C ILE A 302 -7.93 6.85 7.54
N HIS A 303 -8.26 5.63 7.95
CA HIS A 303 -7.27 4.56 8.04
C HIS A 303 -7.65 3.32 7.23
N SER A 304 -8.67 2.57 7.68
CA SER A 304 -9.11 1.32 7.05
C SER A 304 -10.61 1.38 6.74
N LEU A 305 -11.04 0.68 5.68
CA LEU A 305 -12.42 0.70 5.18
C LEU A 305 -12.99 -0.73 5.16
N ALA A 306 -14.27 -0.88 5.45
CA ALA A 306 -15.00 -2.14 5.25
C ALA A 306 -16.46 -1.89 4.88
N GLU A 307 -16.96 -2.67 3.93
CA GLU A 307 -18.35 -2.62 3.48
C GLU A 307 -19.27 -3.42 4.43
N SER A 308 -20.44 -2.87 4.73
CA SER A 308 -21.56 -3.61 5.32
C SER A 308 -22.13 -4.60 4.30
N PRO A 309 -22.22 -5.90 4.63
CA PRO A 309 -22.84 -6.88 3.74
C PRO A 309 -24.37 -6.74 3.65
N ILE A 310 -24.99 -5.83 4.42
CA ILE A 310 -26.44 -5.67 4.49
C ILE A 310 -26.94 -4.58 3.56
N ASP A 311 -26.30 -3.42 3.55
CA ASP A 311 -26.77 -2.24 2.81
C ASP A 311 -25.70 -1.50 2.00
N GLY A 312 -24.45 -1.97 2.03
CA GLY A 312 -23.32 -1.36 1.33
C GLY A 312 -22.81 -0.07 1.99
N HIS A 313 -23.19 0.24 3.24
CA HIS A 313 -22.54 1.36 3.92
C HIS A 313 -21.07 1.03 4.19
N ILE A 314 -20.21 2.05 4.14
CA ILE A 314 -18.77 1.90 4.33
C ILE A 314 -18.40 2.36 5.73
N PHE A 315 -17.85 1.46 6.53
CA PHE A 315 -17.28 1.79 7.84
C PHE A 315 -15.80 2.11 7.72
N ILE A 316 -15.38 3.15 8.44
CA ILE A 316 -14.07 3.76 8.33
C ILE A 316 -13.50 3.97 9.74
N THR A 317 -12.31 3.41 9.99
CA THR A 317 -11.55 3.71 11.21
C THR A 317 -10.82 5.05 11.08
N THR A 318 -10.77 5.80 12.19
CA THR A 318 -10.11 7.11 12.27
C THR A 318 -9.00 7.06 13.31
N SER A 319 -7.76 6.84 12.87
CA SER A 319 -6.63 6.51 13.76
C SER A 319 -6.23 7.65 14.70
N HIS A 320 -6.66 8.88 14.44
CA HIS A 320 -6.37 10.05 15.29
C HIS A 320 -7.55 10.44 16.20
N GLN A 321 -8.61 9.63 16.28
CA GLN A 321 -9.84 9.96 17.02
C GLN A 321 -10.42 8.75 17.75
N GLN A 322 -11.25 9.03 18.77
CA GLN A 322 -12.07 8.02 19.46
C GLN A 322 -13.47 7.96 18.84
N ARG A 323 -13.53 7.63 17.55
CA ARG A 323 -14.80 7.35 16.87
C ARG A 323 -14.64 6.32 15.75
N LEU A 324 -15.77 5.77 15.34
CA LEU A 324 -15.96 5.09 14.07
C LEU A 324 -16.73 6.01 13.12
N VAL A 325 -16.41 6.00 11.84
CA VAL A 325 -17.14 6.75 10.81
C VAL A 325 -17.88 5.78 9.90
N GLU A 326 -19.13 6.08 9.59
CA GLU A 326 -19.93 5.38 8.60
C GLU A 326 -20.26 6.32 7.45
N PHE A 327 -20.06 5.87 6.22
CA PHE A 327 -20.38 6.59 5.00
C PHE A 327 -21.45 5.84 4.22
N ASP A 328 -22.54 6.54 3.89
CA ASP A 328 -23.57 6.03 2.98
C ASP A 328 -23.21 6.42 1.53
N PRO A 329 -22.83 5.46 0.67
CA PRO A 329 -22.46 5.75 -0.71
C PRO A 329 -23.65 6.18 -1.58
N LYS A 330 -24.91 6.06 -1.14
CA LYS A 330 -26.08 6.55 -1.86
C LYS A 330 -26.36 8.01 -1.55
N SER A 331 -26.49 8.36 -0.27
CA SER A 331 -26.76 9.75 0.15
C SER A 331 -25.51 10.64 0.20
N LYS A 332 -24.30 10.04 0.16
CA LYS A 332 -23.01 10.72 0.31
C LYS A 332 -22.89 11.46 1.65
N THR A 333 -23.40 10.85 2.72
CA THR A 333 -23.40 11.41 4.07
C THR A 333 -22.52 10.60 5.02
N PHE A 334 -21.93 11.27 6.00
CA PHE A 334 -21.11 10.66 7.04
C PHE A 334 -21.81 10.72 8.39
N THR A 335 -21.76 9.62 9.13
CA THR A 335 -22.19 9.52 10.53
C THR A 335 -21.00 9.16 11.41
N ASN A 336 -20.80 9.93 12.49
CA ASN A 336 -19.75 9.68 13.47
C ASN A 336 -20.34 8.95 14.68
N TYR A 337 -19.73 7.85 15.09
CA TYR A 337 -20.06 7.11 16.32
C TYR A 337 -18.93 7.26 17.32
N LYS A 338 -19.17 8.05 18.36
CA LYS A 338 -18.22 8.29 19.44
C LYS A 338 -17.95 7.00 20.21
N MET A 339 -16.69 6.76 20.53
CA MET A 339 -16.26 5.77 21.51
C MET A 339 -15.83 6.48 22.79
N ASP A 340 -16.19 5.91 23.93
CA ASP A 340 -15.78 6.44 25.24
C ASP A 340 -14.45 5.86 25.72
N ASP A 341 -13.92 4.85 25.02
CA ASP A 341 -12.67 4.16 25.35
C ASP A 341 -11.90 3.77 24.08
N GLY A 342 -10.62 3.43 24.27
CA GLY A 342 -9.71 2.91 23.28
C GLY A 342 -9.03 3.99 22.42
N TYR A 343 -7.83 3.69 21.94
CA TYR A 343 -7.03 4.62 21.13
C TYR A 343 -6.48 3.95 19.86
N TYR A 344 -6.40 4.74 18.79
CA TYR A 344 -5.88 4.35 17.49
C TYR A 344 -6.68 3.22 16.82
N PRO A 345 -7.94 3.46 16.42
CA PRO A 345 -8.68 2.57 15.55
C PRO A 345 -7.88 2.27 14.28
N HIS A 346 -7.63 1.00 13.98
CA HIS A 346 -6.74 0.57 12.90
C HIS A 346 -7.48 -0.27 11.85
N THR A 347 -7.27 -1.59 11.80
CA THR A 347 -7.83 -2.42 10.71
C THR A 347 -9.27 -2.78 11.05
N ILE A 348 -10.17 -2.77 10.06
CA ILE A 348 -11.60 -2.95 10.25
C ILE A 348 -12.20 -4.05 9.37
N ARG A 349 -13.20 -4.77 9.90
CA ARG A 349 -14.02 -5.75 9.17
C ARG A 349 -15.45 -5.70 9.64
N VAL A 350 -16.37 -6.10 8.78
CA VAL A 350 -17.78 -6.27 9.13
C VAL A 350 -18.14 -7.74 9.06
N ASP A 351 -18.77 -8.28 10.10
CA ASP A 351 -19.22 -9.66 10.08
C ASP A 351 -20.61 -9.82 9.44
N LYS A 352 -21.01 -11.08 9.21
CA LYS A 352 -22.33 -11.40 8.61
C LYS A 352 -23.54 -10.92 9.42
N LYS A 353 -23.35 -10.50 10.67
CA LYS A 353 -24.41 -9.94 11.55
C LYS A 353 -24.42 -8.41 11.54
N ASP A 354 -23.63 -7.80 10.66
CA ASP A 354 -23.43 -6.34 10.58
C ASP A 354 -22.80 -5.74 11.86
N ARG A 355 -22.02 -6.56 12.58
CA ARG A 355 -21.16 -6.08 13.66
C ARG A 355 -19.84 -5.66 13.07
N VAL A 356 -19.36 -4.49 13.45
CA VAL A 356 -18.13 -3.90 12.91
C VAL A 356 -17.01 -4.14 13.92
N TRP A 357 -15.99 -4.88 13.50
CA TRP A 357 -14.86 -5.29 14.33
C TRP A 357 -13.59 -4.58 13.89
N PHE A 358 -12.84 -4.03 14.83
CA PHE A 358 -11.58 -3.35 14.51
C PHE A 358 -10.56 -3.41 15.65
N THR A 359 -9.29 -3.31 15.28
CA THR A 359 -8.18 -3.24 16.24
C THR A 359 -8.01 -1.83 16.80
N MET A 360 -7.68 -1.73 18.08
CA MET A 360 -7.33 -0.48 18.76
C MET A 360 -5.85 -0.56 19.16
N ALA A 361 -5.01 0.00 18.29
CA ALA A 361 -3.58 -0.31 18.28
C ALA A 361 -2.84 0.21 19.53
N LEU A 362 -3.18 1.40 20.02
CA LEU A 362 -2.48 2.02 21.15
C LEU A 362 -3.07 1.65 22.51
N SER A 363 -4.36 1.24 22.56
CA SER A 363 -4.98 0.78 23.81
C SER A 363 -4.93 -0.75 24.00
N ASN A 364 -4.31 -1.51 23.08
CA ASN A 364 -4.19 -2.96 23.16
C ASN A 364 -5.56 -3.66 23.33
N GLN A 365 -6.52 -3.27 22.49
CA GLN A 365 -7.89 -3.79 22.52
C GLN A 365 -8.36 -4.22 21.12
N ILE A 366 -9.41 -5.05 21.10
CA ILE A 366 -10.30 -5.22 19.95
C ILE A 366 -11.62 -4.53 20.28
N ALA A 367 -12.20 -3.81 19.32
CA ALA A 367 -13.50 -3.18 19.46
C ALA A 367 -14.53 -3.88 18.55
N MET A 368 -15.77 -3.97 19.04
CA MET A 368 -16.94 -4.38 18.26
C MET A 368 -18.03 -3.33 18.40
N PHE A 369 -18.46 -2.77 17.28
CA PHE A 369 -19.61 -1.89 17.22
C PHE A 369 -20.83 -2.67 16.73
N ASN A 370 -21.87 -2.71 17.56
CA ASN A 370 -23.16 -3.25 17.17
C ASN A 370 -23.99 -2.14 16.53
N ARG A 371 -24.09 -2.13 15.20
CA ARG A 371 -24.77 -1.09 14.45
C ARG A 371 -26.23 -0.88 14.85
N LYS A 372 -26.94 -1.95 15.24
CA LYS A 372 -28.36 -1.91 15.61
C LYS A 372 -28.58 -1.19 16.94
N THR A 373 -27.78 -1.50 17.95
CA THR A 373 -27.88 -0.87 19.28
C THR A 373 -27.06 0.43 19.37
N LYS A 374 -26.15 0.65 18.42
CA LYS A 374 -25.15 1.73 18.40
C LYS A 374 -24.21 1.70 19.59
N GLU A 375 -23.93 0.52 20.11
CA GLU A 375 -23.06 0.31 21.27
C GLU A 375 -21.72 -0.29 20.85
N PHE A 376 -20.67 0.16 21.54
CA PHE A 376 -19.35 -0.44 21.44
C PHE A 376 -19.14 -1.44 22.58
N LYS A 377 -18.49 -2.55 22.25
CA LYS A 377 -17.91 -3.49 23.21
C LYS A 377 -16.41 -3.55 22.99
N MET A 378 -15.64 -3.28 24.05
CA MET A 378 -14.18 -3.38 24.05
C MET A 378 -13.75 -4.73 24.63
N PHE A 379 -12.70 -5.31 24.04
CA PHE A 379 -12.06 -6.54 24.49
C PHE A 379 -10.60 -6.23 24.80
N ASP A 380 -10.27 -6.19 26.09
CA ASP A 380 -8.90 -5.99 26.56
C ASP A 380 -8.05 -7.22 26.29
N LEU A 381 -6.88 -7.01 25.68
CA LEU A 381 -5.95 -8.10 25.37
C LEU A 381 -4.91 -8.23 26.49
N PRO A 382 -4.40 -9.44 26.77
CA PRO A 382 -3.46 -9.66 27.85
C PRO A 382 -2.14 -8.91 27.62
N SER A 383 -1.67 -8.17 28.61
CA SER A 383 -0.32 -7.57 28.57
C SER A 383 0.76 -8.63 28.81
N ARG A 384 1.94 -8.42 28.22
CA ARG A 384 3.12 -9.28 28.39
C ARG A 384 3.83 -9.07 29.73
N SER A 385 3.66 -7.90 30.34
CA SER A 385 4.32 -7.53 31.59
C SER A 385 3.55 -6.46 32.35
N PHE A 386 3.87 -6.29 33.63
CA PHE A 386 3.29 -5.22 34.47
C PHE A 386 3.58 -3.82 33.92
N LYS A 387 4.82 -3.55 33.48
CA LYS A 387 5.21 -2.27 32.84
C LYS A 387 4.29 -1.96 31.65
N GLU A 388 3.96 -2.98 30.87
CA GLU A 388 3.07 -2.82 29.73
C GLU A 388 1.62 -2.55 30.14
N SER A 389 1.10 -3.24 31.15
CA SER A 389 -0.24 -2.95 31.70
C SER A 389 -0.36 -1.51 32.20
N VAL A 390 0.68 -1.00 32.90
CA VAL A 390 0.74 0.40 33.35
C VAL A 390 0.80 1.36 32.17
N THR A 391 1.60 1.04 31.14
CA THR A 391 1.73 1.88 29.93
C THR A 391 0.39 2.00 29.19
N VAL A 392 -0.29 0.88 28.96
CA VAL A 392 -1.58 0.82 28.26
C VAL A 392 -2.68 1.53 29.05
N SER A 393 -2.79 1.27 30.36
CA SER A 393 -3.80 1.92 31.22
C SER A 393 -3.58 3.44 31.35
N SER A 394 -2.35 3.92 31.17
CA SER A 394 -2.01 5.34 31.21
C SER A 394 -2.09 6.04 29.84
N MET A 395 -2.54 5.36 28.77
CA MET A 395 -2.44 5.85 27.39
C MET A 395 -3.13 7.20 27.18
N GLY A 396 -4.31 7.43 27.76
CA GLY A 396 -4.99 8.73 27.65
C GLY A 396 -4.18 9.90 28.22
N SER A 397 -3.51 9.69 29.35
CA SER A 397 -2.62 10.67 29.97
C SER A 397 -1.37 10.90 29.12
N ILE A 398 -0.79 9.83 28.55
CA ILE A 398 0.37 9.91 27.65
C ILE A 398 0.03 10.76 26.41
N LEU A 399 -1.10 10.47 25.76
CA LEU A 399 -1.56 11.23 24.58
C LEU A 399 -1.84 12.69 24.92
N THR A 400 -2.40 12.98 26.09
CA THR A 400 -2.63 14.35 26.56
C THR A 400 -1.31 15.12 26.73
N MET A 401 -0.29 14.49 27.34
CA MET A 401 1.05 15.11 27.47
C MET A 401 1.73 15.31 26.11
N MET A 402 1.57 14.36 25.19
CA MET A 402 2.05 14.50 23.81
C MET A 402 1.37 15.65 23.08
N ASP A 403 0.06 15.86 23.26
CA ASP A 403 -0.69 17.01 22.70
C ASP A 403 -0.15 18.36 23.21
N TRP A 404 0.25 18.41 24.49
CA TRP A 404 0.93 19.57 25.09
C TRP A 404 2.34 19.81 24.56
N GLY A 405 2.86 18.93 23.69
CA GLY A 405 4.17 19.08 23.05
C GLY A 405 5.32 18.48 23.85
N VAL A 406 5.06 17.68 24.89
CA VAL A 406 6.11 16.91 25.57
C VAL A 406 6.61 15.82 24.62
N PRO A 407 7.90 15.76 24.25
CA PRO A 407 8.43 14.83 23.26
C PRO A 407 8.66 13.42 23.87
N LEU A 408 7.61 12.87 24.51
CA LEU A 408 7.66 11.59 25.23
C LEU A 408 8.14 10.42 24.36
N ALA A 409 7.85 10.45 23.05
CA ALA A 409 8.32 9.44 22.11
C ALA A 409 9.85 9.32 22.06
N ASN A 410 10.57 10.43 22.27
CA ASN A 410 12.03 10.49 22.26
C ASN A 410 12.66 10.40 23.65
N TRP A 411 11.89 10.64 24.73
CA TRP A 411 12.42 10.64 26.10
C TRP A 411 12.24 9.32 26.83
N VAL A 412 11.26 8.50 26.41
CA VAL A 412 10.99 7.22 27.05
C VAL A 412 11.76 6.13 26.33
N SER A 413 12.62 5.44 27.08
CA SER A 413 13.42 4.30 26.60
C SER A 413 12.58 3.27 25.86
N ILE A 414 13.10 2.80 24.72
CA ILE A 414 12.49 1.79 23.87
C ILE A 414 13.37 0.55 23.88
N ASP A 415 12.85 -0.58 24.38
CA ASP A 415 13.54 -1.86 24.29
C ASP A 415 13.29 -2.58 22.96
N ALA A 416 14.11 -3.59 22.67
CA ALA A 416 14.09 -4.35 21.43
C ALA A 416 12.78 -5.11 21.18
N GLN A 417 11.97 -5.38 22.22
CA GLN A 417 10.66 -6.03 22.10
C GLN A 417 9.51 -5.01 21.97
N SER A 418 9.86 -3.71 21.97
CA SER A 418 8.90 -2.61 22.05
C SER A 418 7.93 -2.80 23.23
N THR A 419 8.43 -3.25 24.38
CA THR A 419 7.61 -3.44 25.59
C THR A 419 6.91 -2.14 25.94
N GLY A 420 5.60 -2.22 26.16
CA GLY A 420 4.73 -1.05 26.40
C GLY A 420 3.67 -0.83 25.33
N LEU A 421 3.87 -1.32 24.10
CA LEU A 421 2.88 -1.26 23.02
C LEU A 421 2.80 -2.60 22.28
N PRO A 422 1.95 -3.56 22.68
CA PRO A 422 1.78 -4.84 21.97
C PRO A 422 1.28 -4.71 20.54
N LEU A 423 0.51 -3.64 20.29
CA LEU A 423 0.02 -3.19 19.01
C LEU A 423 -0.82 -4.23 18.24
N PRO A 424 -2.10 -4.43 18.61
CA PRO A 424 -3.07 -5.13 17.76
C PRO A 424 -3.16 -4.43 16.40
N TYR A 425 -3.00 -5.19 15.32
CA TYR A 425 -2.74 -4.62 14.00
C TYR A 425 -3.73 -5.09 12.95
N GLY A 426 -3.45 -6.19 12.24
CA GLY A 426 -4.41 -6.82 11.33
C GLY A 426 -5.53 -7.53 12.09
N ILE A 427 -6.73 -7.54 11.50
CA ILE A 427 -7.89 -8.31 11.94
C ILE A 427 -8.56 -8.92 10.72
N ASP A 428 -9.10 -10.12 10.88
CA ASP A 428 -9.98 -10.74 9.90
C ASP A 428 -11.00 -11.67 10.56
N ILE A 429 -12.05 -12.03 9.83
CA ILE A 429 -13.13 -12.89 10.33
C ILE A 429 -13.15 -14.16 9.49
N THR A 430 -12.95 -15.30 10.14
CA THR A 430 -13.00 -16.61 9.47
C THR A 430 -14.44 -17.01 9.14
N PRO A 431 -14.67 -17.95 8.18
CA PRO A 431 -16.02 -18.35 7.76
C PRO A 431 -16.94 -18.86 8.88
N ASP A 432 -16.37 -19.41 9.95
CA ASP A 432 -17.05 -19.86 11.17
C ASP A 432 -17.50 -18.71 12.09
N GLY A 433 -17.11 -17.47 11.77
CA GLY A 433 -17.46 -16.25 12.49
C GLY A 433 -16.51 -15.89 13.62
N ASN A 434 -15.37 -16.58 13.75
CA ASN A 434 -14.34 -16.24 14.73
C ASN A 434 -13.49 -15.06 14.25
N ILE A 435 -13.06 -14.23 15.20
CA ILE A 435 -12.36 -12.98 14.95
C ILE A 435 -10.89 -13.23 15.23
N TRP A 436 -10.06 -13.13 14.21
CA TRP A 436 -8.62 -13.34 14.31
C TRP A 436 -7.87 -12.04 14.17
N PHE A 437 -6.83 -11.84 14.97
CA PHE A 437 -6.05 -10.61 14.95
C PHE A 437 -4.56 -10.89 15.18
N ALA A 438 -3.73 -10.02 14.63
CA ALA A 438 -2.28 -10.04 14.86
C ALA A 438 -1.90 -9.04 15.95
N ARG A 439 -0.93 -9.41 16.79
CA ARG A 439 -0.32 -8.52 17.77
C ARG A 439 1.14 -8.29 17.36
N LEU A 440 1.38 -7.17 16.69
CA LEU A 440 2.62 -6.92 15.93
C LEU A 440 3.86 -7.02 16.83
N HIS A 441 3.89 -6.30 17.94
CA HIS A 441 5.07 -6.28 18.82
C HIS A 441 5.08 -7.44 19.82
N ALA A 442 3.95 -8.12 20.02
CA ALA A 442 3.88 -9.29 20.90
C ALA A 442 4.33 -10.60 20.23
N ASN A 443 4.48 -10.64 18.90
CA ASN A 443 4.81 -11.84 18.13
C ASN A 443 3.80 -12.98 18.37
N THR A 444 2.52 -12.61 18.36
CA THR A 444 1.40 -13.55 18.53
C THR A 444 0.28 -13.21 17.55
N ILE A 445 -0.56 -14.21 17.29
CA ILE A 445 -1.92 -14.03 16.78
C ILE A 445 -2.91 -14.40 17.87
N GLY A 446 -4.09 -13.81 17.84
CA GLY A 446 -5.18 -14.12 18.77
C GLY A 446 -6.48 -14.40 18.05
N MET A 447 -7.38 -15.05 18.76
CA MET A 447 -8.73 -15.41 18.32
C MET A 447 -9.74 -15.01 19.40
N ILE A 448 -10.84 -14.40 18.99
CA ILE A 448 -12.05 -14.20 19.80
C ILE A 448 -13.17 -15.05 19.21
N ASP A 449 -13.76 -15.92 20.01
CA ASP A 449 -14.90 -16.72 19.57
C ASP A 449 -16.10 -15.80 19.32
N GLY A 450 -16.66 -15.84 18.10
CA GLY A 450 -17.68 -14.88 17.68
C GLY A 450 -19.03 -15.00 18.40
N LYS A 451 -19.23 -16.06 19.20
CA LYS A 451 -20.47 -16.38 19.92
C LYS A 451 -20.33 -16.17 21.43
N THR A 452 -19.28 -16.72 22.03
CA THR A 452 -19.01 -16.75 23.47
C THR A 452 -18.07 -15.62 23.91
N PHE A 453 -17.33 -15.04 22.96
CA PHE A 453 -16.26 -14.07 23.20
C PHE A 453 -15.08 -14.58 24.03
N ALA A 454 -14.92 -15.89 24.15
CA ALA A 454 -13.71 -16.48 24.72
C ALA A 454 -12.50 -16.16 23.83
N MET A 455 -11.34 -15.92 24.45
CA MET A 455 -10.11 -15.55 23.75
C MET A 455 -9.05 -16.64 23.85
N LYS A 456 -8.28 -16.82 22.78
CA LYS A 456 -7.10 -17.70 22.74
C LYS A 456 -5.96 -17.02 21.97
N GLU A 457 -4.73 -17.17 22.44
CA GLU A 457 -3.53 -16.65 21.78
C GLU A 457 -2.60 -17.77 21.32
N PHE A 458 -1.86 -17.49 20.24
CA PHE A 458 -0.91 -18.39 19.62
C PHE A 458 0.39 -17.65 19.33
N LYS A 459 1.51 -18.19 19.81
CA LYS A 459 2.84 -17.64 19.53
C LYS A 459 3.24 -17.92 18.08
N THR A 460 3.71 -16.90 17.38
CA THR A 460 4.23 -17.07 16.02
C THR A 460 5.68 -17.56 16.05
N PRO A 461 6.11 -18.42 15.12
CA PRO A 461 7.52 -18.82 14.98
C PRO A 461 8.38 -17.76 14.28
N PHE A 462 7.84 -16.56 14.08
CA PHE A 462 8.46 -15.43 13.38
C PHE A 462 8.08 -14.11 14.08
N LEU A 463 8.78 -13.03 13.74
CA LEU A 463 8.59 -11.71 14.35
C LEU A 463 7.60 -10.85 13.57
N GLY A 464 6.83 -10.03 14.28
CA GLY A 464 6.01 -8.99 13.66
C GLY A 464 4.91 -9.48 12.72
N PRO A 465 3.99 -10.38 13.16
CA PRO A 465 2.79 -10.67 12.37
C PRO A 465 2.02 -9.36 12.14
N ARG A 466 1.87 -8.95 10.88
CA ARG A 466 1.37 -7.61 10.55
C ARG A 466 -0.11 -7.63 10.20
N ARG A 467 -0.46 -7.91 8.95
CA ARG A 467 -1.85 -8.07 8.48
C ARG A 467 -2.11 -9.54 8.14
N LEU A 468 -3.29 -10.02 8.51
CA LEU A 468 -3.74 -11.39 8.26
C LEU A 468 -5.07 -11.38 7.52
N ARG A 469 -5.32 -12.42 6.72
CA ARG A 469 -6.59 -12.67 6.02
C ARG A 469 -6.92 -14.16 6.02
N SER A 470 -8.20 -14.49 6.11
CA SER A 470 -8.71 -15.86 6.05
C SER A 470 -8.87 -16.30 4.60
N ASP A 471 -8.56 -17.57 4.32
CA ASP A 471 -9.04 -18.25 3.12
C ASP A 471 -10.45 -18.84 3.30
N SER A 472 -10.99 -19.42 2.22
CA SER A 472 -12.31 -20.06 2.18
C SER A 472 -12.45 -21.26 3.15
N LYS A 473 -11.32 -21.85 3.56
CA LYS A 473 -11.23 -23.04 4.43
C LYS A 473 -11.00 -22.65 5.91
N GLY A 474 -10.84 -21.36 6.20
CA GLY A 474 -10.58 -20.83 7.53
C GLY A 474 -9.12 -20.88 7.96
N ASN A 475 -8.18 -21.13 7.05
CA ASN A 475 -6.76 -20.92 7.35
C ASN A 475 -6.44 -19.43 7.28
N LEU A 476 -5.46 -18.99 8.06
CA LEU A 476 -5.03 -17.61 8.06
C LEU A 476 -3.74 -17.48 7.26
N TRP A 477 -3.69 -16.52 6.36
CA TRP A 477 -2.48 -16.08 5.68
C TRP A 477 -2.00 -14.80 6.34
N ILE A 478 -0.72 -14.76 6.73
CA ILE A 478 -0.14 -13.70 7.56
C ILE A 478 1.09 -13.14 6.87
N ALA A 479 1.18 -11.81 6.76
CA ALA A 479 2.38 -11.14 6.28
C ALA A 479 3.45 -11.11 7.39
N ALA A 480 4.60 -11.75 7.14
CA ALA A 480 5.77 -11.75 8.02
C ALA A 480 6.78 -10.71 7.52
N PHE A 481 6.56 -9.46 7.93
CA PHE A 481 7.17 -8.27 7.33
C PHE A 481 8.71 -8.29 7.24
N PRO A 482 9.47 -8.48 8.34
CA PRO A 482 10.94 -8.45 8.28
C PRO A 482 11.54 -9.78 7.77
N GLU A 483 10.72 -10.79 7.53
CA GLU A 483 11.14 -12.14 7.13
C GLU A 483 11.05 -12.36 5.62
N SER A 484 10.53 -11.39 4.85
CA SER A 484 10.35 -11.51 3.41
C SER A 484 9.53 -12.75 3.00
N MET A 485 8.49 -13.08 3.79
CA MET A 485 7.63 -14.24 3.57
C MET A 485 6.16 -13.98 3.94
N ILE A 486 5.27 -14.85 3.46
CA ILE A 486 3.95 -15.03 4.07
C ILE A 486 3.92 -16.35 4.85
N VAL A 487 3.05 -16.44 5.84
CA VAL A 487 2.90 -17.64 6.69
C VAL A 487 1.43 -18.04 6.73
N LYS A 488 1.15 -19.31 6.46
CA LYS A 488 -0.17 -19.90 6.66
C LYS A 488 -0.27 -20.48 8.06
N PHE A 489 -1.34 -20.19 8.78
CA PHE A 489 -1.72 -20.84 10.03
C PHE A 489 -2.99 -21.66 9.82
N ASP A 490 -2.94 -22.95 10.16
CA ASP A 490 -4.09 -23.86 10.20
C ASP A 490 -4.63 -23.89 11.64
N PRO A 491 -5.79 -23.26 11.95
CA PRO A 491 -6.31 -23.20 13.31
C PRO A 491 -6.74 -24.55 13.90
N LYS A 492 -7.01 -25.55 13.05
CA LYS A 492 -7.44 -26.88 13.51
C LYS A 492 -6.25 -27.70 13.99
N LYS A 493 -5.11 -27.56 13.32
CA LYS A 493 -3.86 -28.25 13.66
C LYS A 493 -2.94 -27.42 14.54
N GLU A 494 -3.18 -26.12 14.64
CA GLU A 494 -2.33 -25.13 15.30
C GLU A 494 -0.90 -25.12 14.72
N THR A 495 -0.79 -25.32 13.41
CA THR A 495 0.49 -25.40 12.70
C THR A 495 0.72 -24.21 11.79
N PHE A 496 1.96 -23.71 11.77
CA PHE A 496 2.43 -22.67 10.85
C PHE A 496 3.20 -23.27 9.67
N THR A 497 3.02 -22.72 8.48
CA THR A 497 3.77 -23.09 7.27
C THR A 497 4.29 -21.83 6.58
N ASN A 498 5.59 -21.79 6.32
CA ASN A 498 6.26 -20.62 5.75
C ASN A 498 6.30 -20.69 4.23
N TYR A 499 6.07 -19.54 3.59
CA TYR A 499 6.14 -19.38 2.13
C TYR A 499 6.99 -18.15 1.81
N PRO A 500 8.31 -18.33 1.61
CA PRO A 500 9.21 -17.24 1.19
C PRO A 500 8.73 -16.59 -0.11
N LEU A 501 8.77 -15.26 -0.18
CA LEU A 501 8.48 -14.55 -1.43
C LEU A 501 9.57 -14.86 -2.47
N PRO A 502 9.23 -15.01 -3.77
CA PRO A 502 10.16 -15.40 -4.84
C PRO A 502 11.04 -14.24 -5.32
N VAL A 503 11.45 -13.36 -4.41
CA VAL A 503 12.24 -12.15 -4.71
C VAL A 503 13.73 -12.50 -4.89
N LYS A 504 14.44 -11.71 -5.70
CA LYS A 504 15.90 -11.73 -5.75
C LYS A 504 16.50 -10.37 -5.33
N PRO A 505 17.48 -10.36 -4.42
CA PRO A 505 17.97 -11.49 -3.60
C PRO A 505 16.90 -12.06 -2.65
N LEU A 506 16.96 -13.36 -2.33
CA LEU A 506 16.02 -13.97 -1.39
C LEU A 506 16.13 -13.28 -0.02
N GLY A 507 14.98 -13.09 0.65
CA GLY A 507 14.97 -12.44 1.97
C GLY A 507 14.99 -10.92 1.93
N SER A 508 14.90 -10.30 0.75
CA SER A 508 15.03 -8.84 0.58
C SER A 508 13.71 -8.08 0.46
N GLU A 509 12.56 -8.76 0.54
CA GLU A 509 11.25 -8.13 0.49
C GLU A 509 10.69 -7.80 1.88
N THR A 510 9.75 -6.85 1.93
CA THR A 510 9.09 -6.34 3.13
C THR A 510 7.56 -6.34 2.94
N PRO A 511 6.91 -7.53 2.90
CA PRO A 511 5.47 -7.61 2.59
C PRO A 511 4.64 -6.99 3.70
N TYR A 512 3.98 -5.86 3.41
CA TYR A 512 3.18 -5.12 4.40
C TYR A 512 1.81 -5.73 4.65
N SER A 513 1.13 -6.14 3.59
CA SER A 513 -0.16 -6.83 3.68
C SER A 513 -0.31 -7.87 2.59
N LEU A 514 -1.40 -8.63 2.71
CA LEU A 514 -1.90 -9.56 1.72
C LEU A 514 -3.43 -9.53 1.72
N ASN A 515 -4.03 -10.03 0.64
CA ASN A 515 -5.44 -10.42 0.58
C ASN A 515 -5.62 -11.74 -0.17
N VAL A 516 -6.69 -12.47 0.14
CA VAL A 516 -7.00 -13.77 -0.45
C VAL A 516 -8.20 -13.62 -1.37
N ASP A 517 -8.02 -13.85 -2.67
CA ASP A 517 -9.13 -14.04 -3.59
C ASP A 517 -9.72 -15.43 -3.33
N VAL A 518 -10.66 -15.48 -2.38
CA VAL A 518 -11.30 -16.73 -1.93
C VAL A 518 -12.10 -17.44 -3.02
N LYS A 519 -12.42 -16.77 -4.14
CA LYS A 519 -13.11 -17.41 -5.27
C LYS A 519 -12.15 -18.18 -6.17
N ARG A 520 -10.89 -17.75 -6.22
CA ARG A 520 -9.84 -18.32 -7.09
C ARG A 520 -8.72 -18.99 -6.30
N ASP A 521 -8.86 -19.09 -4.98
CA ASP A 521 -7.86 -19.64 -4.05
C ASP A 521 -6.44 -19.10 -4.30
N ARG A 522 -6.34 -17.76 -4.39
CA ARG A 522 -5.07 -17.04 -4.63
C ARG A 522 -4.77 -16.03 -3.55
N VAL A 523 -3.53 -16.01 -3.09
CA VAL A 523 -3.03 -15.02 -2.12
C VAL A 523 -2.24 -13.95 -2.87
N TRP A 524 -2.71 -12.71 -2.83
CA TRP A 524 -2.00 -11.55 -3.36
C TRP A 524 -1.28 -10.81 -2.25
N VAL A 525 -0.03 -10.42 -2.49
CA VAL A 525 0.88 -9.89 -1.48
C VAL A 525 1.58 -8.64 -2.02
N ASN A 526 1.67 -7.60 -1.18
CA ASN A 526 2.42 -6.39 -1.52
C ASN A 526 3.94 -6.65 -1.51
N GLY A 527 4.66 -6.13 -2.52
CA GLY A 527 6.12 -6.10 -2.59
C GLY A 527 6.66 -4.68 -2.43
N ASN A 528 6.91 -4.27 -1.19
CA ASN A 528 7.20 -2.87 -0.87
C ASN A 528 8.66 -2.45 -0.95
N ALA A 529 9.60 -3.37 -1.16
CA ALA A 529 10.99 -3.05 -1.43
C ALA A 529 11.35 -3.33 -2.90
N SER A 530 10.61 -4.18 -3.60
CA SER A 530 10.89 -4.58 -5.00
C SER A 530 10.07 -3.86 -6.08
N ASP A 531 9.20 -2.91 -5.71
CA ASP A 531 8.29 -2.22 -6.63
C ASP A 531 7.35 -3.19 -7.37
N ALA A 532 6.79 -4.18 -6.66
CA ALA A 532 6.04 -5.27 -7.29
C ALA A 532 4.85 -5.75 -6.45
N LEU A 533 4.00 -6.57 -7.06
CA LEU A 533 3.06 -7.46 -6.37
C LEU A 533 3.47 -8.92 -6.60
N TYR A 534 3.09 -9.77 -5.66
CA TYR A 534 3.27 -11.21 -5.76
C TYR A 534 1.92 -11.90 -5.62
N ARG A 535 1.75 -13.02 -6.33
CA ARG A 535 0.59 -13.90 -6.18
C ARG A 535 1.06 -15.32 -5.92
N TYR A 536 0.51 -15.95 -4.90
CA TYR A 536 0.64 -17.38 -4.65
C TYR A 536 -0.69 -18.06 -5.01
N ASP A 537 -0.66 -18.98 -5.98
CA ASP A 537 -1.80 -19.83 -6.29
C ASP A 537 -1.79 -21.05 -5.35
N ILE A 538 -2.83 -21.19 -4.53
CA ILE A 538 -2.86 -22.18 -3.44
C ILE A 538 -2.95 -23.60 -4.02
N ASP A 539 -3.69 -23.78 -5.12
CA ASP A 539 -3.98 -25.10 -5.67
C ASP A 539 -2.78 -25.66 -6.44
N THR A 540 -2.09 -24.81 -7.21
CA THR A 540 -0.90 -25.23 -7.97
C THR A 540 0.41 -25.04 -7.20
N ALA A 541 0.38 -24.38 -6.04
CA ALA A 541 1.54 -24.03 -5.24
C ALA A 541 2.61 -23.22 -6.00
N THR A 542 2.18 -22.33 -6.90
CA THR A 542 3.07 -21.53 -7.76
C THR A 542 3.05 -20.05 -7.39
N TRP A 543 4.18 -19.39 -7.65
CA TRP A 543 4.31 -17.95 -7.49
C TRP A 543 4.28 -17.22 -8.84
N SER A 544 3.69 -16.04 -8.85
CA SER A 544 3.79 -15.05 -9.93
C SER A 544 4.30 -13.72 -9.38
N HIS A 545 5.02 -12.96 -10.21
CA HIS A 545 5.64 -11.68 -9.87
C HIS A 545 5.20 -10.62 -10.89
N PHE A 546 4.66 -9.51 -10.39
CA PHE A 546 4.09 -8.44 -11.20
C PHE A 546 4.80 -7.12 -10.88
N PRO A 547 5.79 -6.69 -11.68
CA PRO A 547 6.45 -5.41 -11.47
C PRO A 547 5.47 -4.25 -11.72
N LEU A 548 5.48 -3.25 -10.85
CA LEU A 548 4.64 -2.07 -10.95
C LEU A 548 5.34 -0.96 -11.75
N SER A 549 4.54 -0.10 -12.37
CA SER A 549 5.00 0.87 -13.38
C SER A 549 6.03 1.89 -12.86
N LYS A 550 5.98 2.21 -11.57
CA LYS A 550 6.78 3.28 -10.96
C LYS A 550 7.83 2.70 -10.00
N ARG A 551 9.04 3.26 -10.04
CA ARG A 551 10.05 2.98 -9.02
C ARG A 551 9.62 3.55 -7.67
N VAL A 552 10.10 2.96 -6.59
CA VAL A 552 9.79 3.36 -5.22
C VAL A 552 8.29 3.29 -4.92
N THR A 553 7.65 2.23 -5.40
CA THR A 553 6.25 1.92 -5.17
C THR A 553 6.08 1.17 -3.85
N PHE A 554 5.41 1.82 -2.91
CA PHE A 554 4.97 1.21 -1.66
C PHE A 554 3.45 1.02 -1.70
N THR A 555 2.95 -0.18 -1.38
CA THR A 555 1.52 -0.51 -1.38
C THR A 555 1.10 -1.07 0.00
N ARG A 556 -0.15 -0.85 0.44
CA ARG A 556 -0.58 -1.21 1.80
C ARG A 556 -1.73 -2.19 1.90
N ASP A 557 -2.56 -2.27 0.88
CA ASP A 557 -3.75 -3.12 0.88
C ASP A 557 -3.98 -3.66 -0.53
N VAL A 558 -4.83 -4.68 -0.63
CA VAL A 558 -5.16 -5.37 -1.87
C VAL A 558 -6.66 -5.67 -1.88
N GLU A 559 -7.35 -5.22 -2.91
CA GLU A 559 -8.79 -5.45 -3.11
C GLU A 559 -9.06 -6.11 -4.45
N PHE A 560 -10.21 -6.78 -4.59
CA PHE A 560 -10.54 -7.57 -5.77
C PHE A 560 -11.88 -7.17 -6.36
N ALA A 561 -11.92 -6.98 -7.68
CA ALA A 561 -13.18 -6.98 -8.40
C ALA A 561 -13.67 -8.42 -8.65
N PRO A 562 -14.99 -8.63 -8.86
CA PRO A 562 -15.54 -9.96 -9.14
C PRO A 562 -14.89 -10.70 -10.31
N ASN A 563 -14.43 -9.96 -11.33
CA ASN A 563 -13.75 -10.50 -12.51
C ASN A 563 -12.30 -10.97 -12.24
N GLY A 564 -11.75 -10.71 -11.05
CA GLY A 564 -10.40 -11.10 -10.65
C GLY A 564 -9.36 -10.00 -10.78
N ASP A 565 -9.77 -8.79 -11.17
CA ASP A 565 -8.87 -7.65 -11.18
C ASP A 565 -8.47 -7.26 -9.77
N VAL A 566 -7.20 -6.88 -9.65
CA VAL A 566 -6.58 -6.56 -8.37
C VAL A 566 -6.38 -5.06 -8.28
N PHE A 567 -6.84 -4.45 -7.19
CA PHE A 567 -6.68 -3.04 -6.92
C PHE A 567 -5.71 -2.84 -5.74
N VAL A 568 -4.77 -1.91 -5.92
CA VAL A 568 -3.84 -1.44 -4.88
C VAL A 568 -3.65 0.07 -5.03
N THR A 569 -3.03 0.71 -4.05
CA THR A 569 -2.65 2.14 -4.12
C THR A 569 -1.18 2.34 -3.83
N ASN A 570 -0.59 3.38 -4.41
CA ASN A 570 0.67 3.91 -3.89
C ASN A 570 0.45 4.61 -2.55
N SER A 571 1.01 4.04 -1.49
CA SER A 571 0.76 4.38 -0.10
C SER A 571 2.02 4.84 0.65
N SER A 572 3.03 5.31 -0.09
CA SER A 572 4.25 5.89 0.46
C SER A 572 3.88 7.06 1.37
N PHE A 573 4.43 7.08 2.57
CA PHE A 573 4.34 8.24 3.45
C PHE A 573 5.74 8.79 3.67
N PRO A 574 6.13 9.87 2.98
CA PRO A 574 5.34 10.71 2.05
C PRO A 574 5.30 10.22 0.58
N SER A 575 4.31 10.68 -0.20
CA SER A 575 4.17 10.30 -1.61
C SER A 575 5.26 10.86 -2.53
N TRP A 576 5.95 11.94 -2.16
CA TRP A 576 7.11 12.43 -2.94
C TRP A 576 8.30 11.47 -3.02
N HIS A 577 8.27 10.34 -2.31
CA HIS A 577 9.25 9.26 -2.48
C HIS A 577 9.02 8.44 -3.76
N ILE A 578 7.79 8.40 -4.26
CA ILE A 578 7.44 7.73 -5.53
C ILE A 578 8.22 8.40 -6.67
N GLU A 579 8.60 7.65 -7.70
CA GLU A 579 9.41 8.14 -8.82
C GLU A 579 8.99 9.50 -9.41
N ASP A 580 7.68 9.75 -9.51
CA ASP A 580 7.09 11.00 -10.00
C ASP A 580 6.40 11.83 -8.90
N GLY A 581 6.48 11.38 -7.65
CA GLY A 581 5.80 11.98 -6.51
C GLY A 581 4.27 11.92 -6.55
N GLN A 582 3.67 11.12 -7.44
CA GLN A 582 2.23 11.09 -7.67
C GLN A 582 1.60 9.80 -7.08
N PRO A 583 0.79 9.91 -6.02
CA PRO A 583 -0.04 8.80 -5.57
C PRO A 583 -1.05 8.42 -6.64
N THR A 584 -1.38 7.13 -6.68
CA THR A 584 -2.15 6.54 -7.78
C THR A 584 -2.96 5.35 -7.26
N LEU A 585 -4.22 5.23 -7.71
CA LEU A 585 -4.95 3.96 -7.69
C LEU A 585 -4.46 3.09 -8.86
N ILE A 586 -4.18 1.82 -8.59
CA ILE A 586 -3.58 0.89 -9.56
C ILE A 586 -4.50 -0.33 -9.68
N ARG A 587 -4.89 -0.68 -10.91
CA ARG A 587 -5.54 -1.94 -11.27
C ARG A 587 -4.55 -2.82 -12.01
N VAL A 588 -4.36 -4.05 -11.54
CA VAL A 588 -3.62 -5.10 -12.24
C VAL A 588 -4.63 -6.11 -12.77
N HIS A 589 -4.64 -6.29 -14.08
CA HIS A 589 -5.45 -7.30 -14.77
C HIS A 589 -4.51 -8.35 -15.36
N THR A 590 -4.85 -9.63 -15.17
CA THR A 590 -4.14 -10.75 -15.77
C THR A 590 -5.10 -11.56 -16.62
N SER A 591 -4.87 -11.67 -17.92
CA SER A 591 -5.61 -12.59 -18.78
C SER A 591 -5.12 -14.00 -18.49
N GLU A 592 -5.97 -14.84 -17.90
CA GLU A 592 -5.65 -16.25 -17.70
C GLU A 592 -5.52 -16.95 -19.06
N GLU A 593 -4.40 -17.64 -19.31
CA GLU A 593 -4.38 -18.69 -20.33
C GLU A 593 -5.29 -19.81 -19.79
N LYS A 594 -6.43 -20.02 -20.44
CA LYS A 594 -7.33 -21.15 -20.16
C LYS A 594 -6.69 -22.47 -20.54
#